data_AF-A0A167B6V4-F1
#
_entry.id   AF-A0A167B6V4-F1
#
_cell.length_a   1.000
_cell.length_b   1.000
_cell.length_c   1.000
_cell.angle_alpha   90.00
_cell.angle_beta   90.00
_cell.angle_gamma   90.00
#
_symmetry.space_group_name_H-M   'P 1'
#
loop_
_entity.id
_entity.type
_entity.pdbx_description
1 polymer ?
#
loop_
_entity_poly.entity_id
_entity_poly.type
_entity_poly.pdbx_seq_one_letter_code
_entity_poly.pdbx_strand_id
1 'polypeptide(L)'
;MPRSCLETKITTTLPEVHADLENSLIAKISEKLSGAESPIVVIDGGAARGSWEKEVPGFIEALKLPCFNTILGKGIIDESSPLYAGQYAGVGSLPNAISLVESADCVLWLGNLPSDFNTIFSEHFDDSATIIDFQRFFVKPGDLIVTETGTAQFGFAQTSLPSGVLAWTQAVYGSVGCATGAAAGASVAAKEMGIYKRLVLITGEGSLQLTVQAFAILN
;
A
#
# COMPACT_ATOMS: atom_id res chain seq x y z
N MET A 1 -11.34 -25.35 -12.76
CA MET A 1 -12.12 -24.32 -12.05
C MET A 1 -13.55 -24.34 -12.58
N PRO A 2 -14.59 -24.29 -11.75
CA PRO A 2 -15.96 -24.15 -12.25
C PRO A 2 -16.07 -22.84 -13.03
N ARG A 3 -16.42 -22.95 -14.32
CA ARG A 3 -16.49 -21.84 -15.29
C ARG A 3 -17.36 -20.68 -14.79
N SER A 4 -18.38 -20.97 -13.99
CA SER A 4 -19.32 -20.00 -13.43
C SER A 4 -18.64 -18.95 -12.53
N CYS A 5 -17.59 -19.31 -11.78
CA CYS A 5 -16.91 -18.34 -10.91
C CYS A 5 -16.10 -17.29 -11.70
N LEU A 6 -15.81 -17.54 -12.98
CA LEU A 6 -15.17 -16.58 -13.89
C LEU A 6 -16.17 -15.61 -14.54
N GLU A 7 -17.48 -15.84 -14.38
CA GLU A 7 -18.53 -14.96 -14.89
C GLU A 7 -18.70 -13.72 -14.00
N THR A 8 -18.39 -13.84 -12.71
CA THR A 8 -18.32 -12.70 -11.79
C THR A 8 -17.12 -11.84 -12.13
N LYS A 9 -17.35 -10.72 -12.81
CA LYS A 9 -16.29 -9.77 -13.15
C LYS A 9 -15.65 -9.20 -11.89
N ILE A 10 -14.33 -9.08 -11.92
CA ILE A 10 -13.58 -8.33 -10.92
C ILE A 10 -14.12 -6.89 -10.92
N THR A 11 -14.49 -6.41 -9.75
CA THR A 11 -14.87 -5.01 -9.58
C THR A 11 -13.59 -4.18 -9.65
N THR A 12 -13.45 -3.41 -10.73
CA THR A 12 -12.31 -2.51 -10.94
C THR A 12 -12.63 -1.06 -10.58
N THR A 13 -13.91 -0.75 -10.37
CA THR A 13 -14.37 0.57 -9.94
C THR A 13 -14.14 0.74 -8.45
N LEU A 14 -13.61 1.89 -8.05
CA LEU A 14 -13.49 2.26 -6.64
C LEU A 14 -14.90 2.42 -6.02
N PRO A 15 -15.04 2.17 -4.72
CA PRO A 15 -16.29 2.43 -4.02
C PRO A 15 -16.63 3.93 -4.07
N GLU A 16 -17.93 4.24 -4.04
CA GLU A 16 -18.41 5.61 -4.06
C GLU A 16 -17.91 6.36 -2.82
N VAL A 17 -17.25 7.50 -3.03
CA VAL A 17 -16.69 8.32 -1.96
C VAL A 17 -17.75 9.34 -1.53
N HIS A 18 -17.96 9.47 -0.22
CA HIS A 18 -18.82 10.53 0.32
C HIS A 18 -18.13 11.89 0.09
N ALA A 19 -18.71 12.72 -0.78
CA ALA A 19 -18.12 14.01 -1.17
C ALA A 19 -17.76 14.93 0.02
N ASP A 20 -18.54 14.90 1.09
CA ASP A 20 -18.26 15.69 2.30
C ASP A 20 -16.98 15.23 3.01
N LEU A 21 -16.75 13.91 3.07
CA LEU A 21 -15.54 13.35 3.67
C LEU A 21 -14.33 13.67 2.80
N GLU A 22 -14.46 13.53 1.48
CA GLU A 22 -13.41 13.85 0.51
C GLU A 22 -12.98 15.31 0.64
N ASN A 23 -13.94 16.25 0.58
CA ASN A 23 -13.66 17.68 0.70
C ASN A 23 -13.00 18.01 2.06
N SER A 24 -13.45 17.39 3.14
CA SER A 24 -12.84 17.57 4.47
C SER A 24 -11.40 17.06 4.54
N LEU A 25 -11.11 15.92 3.90
CA LEU A 25 -9.75 15.35 3.86
C LEU A 25 -8.83 16.20 2.98
N ILE A 26 -9.29 16.63 1.81
CA ILE A 26 -8.54 17.54 0.93
C ILE A 26 -8.18 18.81 1.69
N ALA A 27 -9.14 19.44 2.37
CA ALA A 27 -8.90 20.65 3.14
C ALA A 27 -7.82 20.45 4.23
N LYS A 28 -7.86 19.33 4.95
CA LYS A 28 -6.85 19.00 5.98
C LYS A 28 -5.46 18.76 5.38
N ILE A 29 -5.39 18.04 4.26
CA ILE A 29 -4.12 17.78 3.56
C ILE A 29 -3.53 19.10 3.06
N SER A 30 -4.36 19.94 2.43
CA SER A 30 -3.96 21.27 1.95
C SER A 30 -3.48 22.18 3.09
N GLU A 31 -4.16 22.17 4.24
CA GLU A 31 -3.74 22.91 5.44
C GLU A 31 -2.35 22.48 5.89
N LYS A 32 -2.13 21.17 6.05
CA LYS A 32 -0.83 20.60 6.45
C LYS A 32 0.29 20.94 5.47
N LEU A 33 0.03 20.78 4.17
CA LEU A 33 0.98 21.14 3.11
C LEU A 33 1.33 22.64 3.12
N SER A 34 0.32 23.51 3.30
CA SER A 34 0.53 24.96 3.27
C SER A 34 1.31 25.49 4.49
N GLY A 35 1.26 24.77 5.61
CA GLY A 35 1.99 25.11 6.83
C GLY A 35 3.41 24.52 6.89
N ALA A 36 3.80 23.69 5.93
CA ALA A 36 5.09 23.03 5.88
C ALA A 36 6.16 23.93 5.23
N GLU A 37 7.36 23.95 5.79
CA GLU A 37 8.53 24.67 5.29
C GLU A 37 9.29 23.87 4.22
N SER A 38 9.35 22.54 4.35
CA SER A 38 10.09 21.63 3.48
C SER A 38 9.25 20.43 3.00
N PRO A 39 8.06 20.64 2.38
CA PRO A 39 7.23 19.54 1.92
C PRO A 39 7.83 18.82 0.71
N ILE A 40 7.74 17.49 0.72
CA ILE A 40 8.22 16.63 -0.38
C ILE A 40 7.19 15.58 -0.77
N VAL A 41 7.42 14.93 -1.91
CA VAL A 41 6.65 13.76 -2.35
C VAL A 41 7.56 12.54 -2.48
N VAL A 42 7.15 11.41 -1.92
CA VAL A 42 7.79 10.11 -2.10
C VAL A 42 6.86 9.20 -2.90
N ILE A 43 7.31 8.72 -4.05
CA ILE A 43 6.55 7.89 -4.98
C ILE A 43 7.01 6.45 -4.80
N ASP A 44 6.08 5.56 -4.45
CA ASP A 44 6.42 4.20 -4.01
C ASP A 44 5.64 3.11 -4.76
N GLY A 45 5.91 1.84 -4.48
CA GLY A 45 5.40 0.69 -5.22
C GLY A 45 3.88 0.55 -5.19
N GLY A 46 3.20 1.07 -4.17
CA GLY A 46 1.74 1.15 -4.15
C GLY A 46 1.16 2.14 -5.17
N ALA A 47 1.99 3.05 -5.70
CA ALA A 47 1.66 3.91 -6.84
C ALA A 47 1.79 3.22 -8.19
N ALA A 48 2.50 2.09 -8.25
CA ALA A 48 2.76 1.37 -9.47
C ALA A 48 1.66 0.35 -9.84
N ARG A 49 1.86 -0.30 -10.99
CA ARG A 49 1.23 -1.58 -11.41
C ARG A 49 -0.29 -1.50 -11.59
N GLY A 50 -0.77 -0.54 -12.37
CA GLY A 50 -2.19 -0.35 -12.67
C GLY A 50 -2.97 0.24 -11.49
N SER A 51 -2.28 1.02 -10.65
CA SER A 51 -2.91 1.70 -9.53
C SER A 51 -3.19 3.15 -9.88
N TRP A 52 -2.19 4.01 -9.79
CA TRP A 52 -2.35 5.45 -9.99
C TRP A 52 -1.11 6.08 -10.64
N GLU A 53 -0.28 5.25 -11.28
CA GLU A 53 0.97 5.69 -11.92
C GLU A 53 0.74 6.73 -13.03
N LYS A 54 -0.44 6.79 -13.64
CA LYS A 54 -0.75 7.73 -14.73
C LYS A 54 -1.09 9.11 -14.21
N GLU A 55 -1.57 9.19 -12.98
CA GLU A 55 -2.03 10.39 -12.31
C GLU A 55 -0.87 11.08 -11.57
N VAL A 56 0.13 10.32 -11.13
CA VAL A 56 1.30 10.83 -10.38
C VAL A 56 2.00 11.99 -11.10
N PRO A 57 2.36 11.94 -12.40
CA PRO A 57 3.04 13.05 -13.05
C PRO A 57 2.28 14.38 -12.98
N GLY A 58 0.97 14.36 -13.29
CA GLY A 58 0.12 15.55 -13.21
C GLY A 58 -0.04 16.07 -11.77
N PHE A 59 -0.06 15.17 -10.80
CA PHE A 59 -0.09 15.52 -9.37
C PHE A 59 1.21 16.22 -8.93
N ILE A 60 2.38 15.70 -9.32
CA ILE A 60 3.68 16.32 -9.04
C ILE A 60 3.79 17.69 -9.71
N GLU A 61 3.39 17.81 -10.99
CA GLU A 61 3.42 19.07 -11.72
C GLU A 61 2.53 20.15 -11.10
N ALA A 62 1.37 19.75 -10.55
CA ALA A 62 0.46 20.66 -9.88
C ALA A 62 1.03 21.17 -8.55
N LEU A 63 1.68 20.29 -7.78
CA LEU A 63 2.26 20.62 -6.47
C LEU A 63 3.60 21.36 -6.58
N LYS A 64 4.37 21.12 -7.64
CA LYS A 64 5.71 21.68 -7.86
C LYS A 64 6.67 21.45 -6.68
N LEU A 65 6.51 20.31 -6.01
CA LEU A 65 7.35 19.90 -4.89
C LEU A 65 8.50 19.01 -5.36
N PRO A 66 9.64 19.00 -4.64
CA PRO A 66 10.67 18.00 -4.82
C PRO A 66 10.08 16.59 -4.68
N CYS A 67 10.37 15.72 -5.63
CA CYS A 67 9.89 14.36 -5.61
C CYS A 67 11.04 13.33 -5.60
N PHE A 68 10.81 12.27 -4.86
CA PHE A 68 11.67 11.11 -4.76
C PHE A 68 10.89 9.88 -5.20
N ASN A 69 11.57 8.85 -5.68
CA ASN A 69 10.96 7.53 -5.85
C ASN A 69 11.68 6.52 -4.96
N THR A 70 10.96 5.50 -4.52
CA THR A 70 11.59 4.33 -3.93
C THR A 70 12.12 3.39 -5.01
N ILE A 71 12.74 2.27 -4.61
CA ILE A 71 13.11 1.21 -5.55
C ILE A 71 11.87 0.68 -6.26
N LEU A 72 10.76 0.47 -5.53
CA LEU A 72 9.53 -0.06 -6.09
C LEU A 72 8.70 0.98 -6.86
N GLY A 73 8.88 2.27 -6.58
CA GLY A 73 8.27 3.38 -7.34
C GLY A 73 9.04 3.80 -8.60
N LYS A 74 10.16 3.15 -8.92
CA LYS A 74 11.03 3.55 -10.04
C LYS A 74 10.32 3.44 -11.39
N GLY A 75 10.46 4.47 -12.21
CA GLY A 75 9.89 4.55 -13.56
C GLY A 75 8.48 5.16 -13.64
N ILE A 76 7.89 5.59 -12.52
CA ILE A 76 6.59 6.30 -12.52
C ILE A 76 6.75 7.77 -12.93
N ILE A 77 7.82 8.43 -12.46
CA ILE A 77 8.13 9.82 -12.76
C ILE A 77 9.29 9.90 -13.76
N ASP A 78 9.29 10.95 -14.58
CA ASP A 78 10.43 11.27 -15.44
C ASP A 78 11.59 11.83 -14.59
N GLU A 79 12.66 11.05 -14.48
CA GLU A 79 13.86 11.41 -13.71
C GLU A 79 14.68 12.55 -14.34
N SER A 80 14.32 13.02 -15.54
CA SER A 80 14.86 14.26 -16.13
C SER A 80 14.12 15.52 -15.70
N SER A 81 13.00 15.38 -14.99
CA SER A 81 12.23 16.50 -14.45
C SER A 81 13.07 17.35 -13.49
N PRO A 82 12.96 18.69 -13.53
CA PRO A 82 13.62 19.56 -12.55
C PRO A 82 13.11 19.38 -11.12
N LEU A 83 11.96 18.71 -10.93
CA LEU A 83 11.40 18.39 -9.62
C LEU A 83 11.95 17.08 -9.03
N TYR A 84 12.62 16.26 -9.84
CA TYR A 84 13.16 14.98 -9.37
C TYR A 84 14.43 15.18 -8.55
N ALA A 85 14.36 14.82 -7.27
CA ALA A 85 15.41 15.04 -6.28
C ALA A 85 16.25 13.77 -5.98
N GLY A 86 15.81 12.60 -6.45
CA GLY A 86 16.58 11.36 -6.41
C GLY A 86 15.78 10.14 -5.94
N GLN A 87 16.50 9.04 -5.73
CA GLN A 87 15.94 7.80 -5.22
C GLN A 87 16.12 7.69 -3.70
N TYR A 88 15.07 7.25 -3.01
CA TYR A 88 15.08 6.94 -1.57
C TYR A 88 14.94 5.44 -1.33
N ALA A 89 15.86 4.87 -0.56
CA ALA A 89 15.92 3.46 -0.18
C ALA A 89 16.35 3.31 1.29
N GLY A 90 15.90 4.23 2.15
CA GLY A 90 16.31 4.31 3.56
C GLY A 90 17.83 4.53 3.70
N VAL A 91 18.47 3.81 4.61
CA VAL A 91 19.94 3.86 4.83
C VAL A 91 20.75 3.43 3.61
N GLY A 92 20.12 2.79 2.62
CA GLY A 92 20.74 2.45 1.34
C GLY A 92 20.81 3.61 0.33
N SER A 93 20.25 4.78 0.65
CA SER A 93 20.22 5.93 -0.27
C SER A 93 21.54 6.70 -0.30
N LEU A 94 21.68 7.59 -1.29
CA LEU A 94 22.75 8.59 -1.27
C LEU A 94 22.56 9.56 -0.09
N PRO A 95 23.64 10.06 0.54
CA PRO A 95 23.54 10.91 1.74
C PRO A 95 22.65 12.15 1.57
N ASN A 96 22.62 12.75 0.37
CA ASN A 96 21.74 13.88 0.08
C ASN A 96 20.26 13.50 0.07
N ALA A 97 19.91 12.33 -0.46
CA ALA A 97 18.53 11.84 -0.49
C ALA A 97 18.05 11.50 0.92
N ILE A 98 18.88 10.84 1.74
CA ILE A 98 18.58 10.62 3.17
C ILE A 98 18.32 11.96 3.85
N SER A 99 19.27 12.89 3.73
CA SER A 99 19.15 14.18 4.40
C SER A 99 17.89 14.95 3.99
N LEU A 100 17.53 14.98 2.71
CA LEU A 100 16.37 15.73 2.23
C LEU A 100 15.04 15.05 2.56
N VAL A 101 14.98 13.72 2.50
CA VAL A 101 13.75 12.98 2.83
C VAL A 101 13.49 13.01 4.32
N GLU A 102 14.49 12.67 5.14
CA GLU A 102 14.33 12.45 6.58
C GLU A 102 14.25 13.76 7.38
N SER A 103 14.69 14.89 6.82
CA SER A 103 14.50 16.24 7.40
C SER A 103 13.27 16.98 6.88
N ALA A 104 12.47 16.37 6.01
CA ALA A 104 11.23 16.98 5.54
C ALA A 104 10.20 17.05 6.68
N ASP A 105 9.56 18.21 6.84
CA ASP A 105 8.54 18.43 7.86
C ASP A 105 7.14 17.99 7.41
N CYS A 106 6.94 17.75 6.11
CA CYS A 106 5.75 17.16 5.55
C CYS A 106 6.06 16.25 4.35
N VAL A 107 5.61 14.99 4.42
CA VAL A 107 5.85 14.00 3.36
C VAL A 107 4.52 13.52 2.80
N LEU A 108 4.30 13.75 1.51
CA LEU A 108 3.25 13.08 0.75
C LEU A 108 3.79 11.74 0.26
N TRP A 109 3.45 10.64 0.94
CA TRP A 109 3.90 9.31 0.54
C TRP A 109 2.86 8.64 -0.33
N LEU A 110 3.15 8.51 -1.62
CA LEU A 110 2.24 7.93 -2.60
C LEU A 110 2.45 6.43 -2.68
N GLY A 111 1.60 5.70 -1.97
CA GLY A 111 1.51 4.24 -2.06
C GLY A 111 2.63 3.57 -1.29
N ASN A 112 2.81 3.99 -0.03
CA ASN A 112 3.81 3.43 0.86
C ASN A 112 3.72 1.91 0.89
N LEU A 113 4.80 1.25 0.50
CA LEU A 113 4.92 -0.19 0.48
C LEU A 113 6.17 -0.58 1.27
N PRO A 114 6.08 -0.66 2.60
CA PRO A 114 7.23 -0.97 3.40
C PRO A 114 7.72 -2.40 3.15
N SER A 115 8.99 -2.51 2.77
CA SER A 115 9.67 -3.79 2.53
C SER A 115 11.15 -3.63 2.80
N ASP A 116 11.75 -4.71 3.29
CA ASP A 116 13.20 -4.92 3.39
C ASP A 116 13.95 -4.53 2.11
N PHE A 117 13.47 -4.98 0.95
CA PHE A 117 14.08 -4.66 -0.35
C PHE A 117 13.80 -3.23 -0.85
N ASN A 118 12.85 -2.51 -0.25
CA ASN A 118 12.47 -1.18 -0.70
C ASN A 118 13.23 -0.09 0.08
N THR A 119 13.24 -0.21 1.41
CA THR A 119 13.78 0.79 2.34
C THR A 119 14.51 0.19 3.54
N ILE A 120 14.63 -1.14 3.61
CA ILE A 120 15.32 -1.87 4.70
C ILE A 120 14.66 -1.60 6.08
N PHE A 121 13.43 -1.09 6.10
CA PHE A 121 12.74 -0.64 7.33
C PHE A 121 13.57 0.36 8.14
N SER A 122 14.26 1.24 7.43
CA SER A 122 15.27 2.14 7.99
C SER A 122 14.90 3.61 7.79
N GLU A 123 13.66 3.86 7.42
CA GLU A 123 13.12 5.20 7.35
C GLU A 123 13.07 5.84 8.73
N HIS A 124 13.56 7.07 8.81
CA HIS A 124 13.58 7.83 10.05
C HIS A 124 13.11 9.26 9.79
N PHE A 125 11.97 9.65 10.34
CA PHE A 125 11.49 11.02 10.31
C PHE A 125 11.49 11.61 11.71
N ASP A 126 11.65 12.93 11.81
CA ASP A 126 11.47 13.63 13.08
C ASP A 126 10.03 13.45 13.61
N ASP A 127 9.86 13.36 14.93
CA ASP A 127 8.55 13.19 15.58
C ASP A 127 7.54 14.31 15.23
N SER A 128 8.04 15.48 14.83
CA SER A 128 7.23 16.62 14.39
C SER A 128 6.81 16.54 12.91
N ALA A 129 7.42 15.67 12.12
CA ALA A 129 7.13 15.56 10.70
C ALA A 129 5.72 15.00 10.47
N THR A 130 4.99 15.59 9.52
CA THR A 130 3.67 15.11 9.12
C THR A 130 3.80 14.17 7.93
N ILE A 131 3.54 12.88 8.12
CA ILE A 131 3.49 11.90 7.03
C ILE A 131 2.04 11.71 6.59
N ILE A 132 1.75 12.05 5.34
CA ILE A 132 0.44 11.84 4.71
C ILE A 132 0.59 10.65 3.76
N ASP A 133 0.17 9.49 4.24
CA ASP A 133 0.25 8.24 3.50
C ASP A 133 -1.02 8.00 2.67
N PHE A 134 -0.84 7.95 1.34
CA PHE A 134 -1.91 7.68 0.40
C PHE A 134 -1.91 6.20 0.03
N GLN A 135 -2.92 5.49 0.53
CA GLN A 135 -3.09 4.06 0.33
C GLN A 135 -4.30 3.75 -0.54
N ARG A 136 -4.12 2.88 -1.53
CA ARG A 136 -5.23 2.34 -2.33
C ARG A 136 -6.08 1.36 -1.55
N PHE A 137 -5.45 0.62 -0.62
CA PHE A 137 -6.09 -0.42 0.16
C PHE A 137 -6.04 -0.07 1.64
N PHE A 138 -7.14 -0.28 2.34
CA PHE A 138 -7.22 -0.03 3.78
C PHE A 138 -7.99 -1.14 4.50
N VAL A 139 -7.62 -1.32 5.76
CA VAL A 139 -8.26 -2.24 6.70
C VAL A 139 -9.37 -1.53 7.45
N LYS A 140 -10.48 -2.23 7.73
CA LYS A 140 -11.62 -1.71 8.50
C LYS A 140 -12.11 -2.72 9.54
N PRO A 141 -12.81 -2.28 10.61
CA PRO A 141 -13.37 -3.18 11.61
C PRO A 141 -14.21 -4.32 11.01
N GLY A 142 -13.99 -5.54 11.50
CA GLY A 142 -14.66 -6.75 11.02
C GLY A 142 -13.98 -7.41 9.80
N ASP A 143 -12.79 -6.94 9.40
CA ASP A 143 -11.98 -7.63 8.41
C ASP A 143 -11.31 -8.89 9.00
N LEU A 144 -11.27 -9.94 8.19
CA LEU A 144 -10.40 -11.10 8.35
C LEU A 144 -9.29 -11.05 7.30
N ILE A 145 -8.05 -10.93 7.72
CA ILE A 145 -6.90 -10.73 6.83
C ILE A 145 -6.04 -11.98 6.80
N VAL A 146 -5.68 -12.41 5.59
CA VAL A 146 -4.76 -13.51 5.33
C VAL A 146 -3.63 -12.98 4.48
N THR A 147 -2.40 -13.03 4.99
CA THR A 147 -1.22 -12.53 4.28
C THR A 147 -0.26 -13.64 3.92
N GLU A 148 0.32 -13.52 2.72
CA GLU A 148 1.28 -14.47 2.18
C GLU A 148 2.71 -14.16 2.59
N THR A 149 3.52 -15.22 2.65
CA THR A 149 4.97 -15.14 2.83
C THR A 149 5.60 -14.24 1.75
N GLY A 150 6.50 -13.35 2.18
CA GLY A 150 7.19 -12.38 1.33
C GLY A 150 6.81 -10.94 1.69
N THR A 151 6.90 -10.03 0.72
CA THR A 151 6.61 -8.60 0.92
C THR A 151 5.23 -8.35 1.52
N ALA A 152 4.23 -9.16 1.16
CA ALA A 152 2.88 -9.07 1.72
C ALA A 152 2.86 -9.23 3.25
N GLN A 153 3.59 -10.21 3.79
CA GLN A 153 3.69 -10.44 5.24
C GLN A 153 4.41 -9.30 5.95
N PHE A 154 5.55 -8.84 5.43
CA PHE A 154 6.34 -7.82 6.12
C PHE A 154 5.70 -6.44 6.05
N GLY A 155 5.17 -6.05 4.88
CA GLY A 155 4.45 -4.79 4.74
C GLY A 155 3.19 -4.77 5.61
N PHE A 156 2.48 -5.90 5.72
CA PHE A 156 1.33 -6.01 6.59
C PHE A 156 1.69 -5.91 8.08
N ALA A 157 2.85 -6.42 8.51
CA ALA A 157 3.28 -6.32 9.91
C ALA A 157 3.43 -4.87 10.40
N GLN A 158 3.62 -3.92 9.49
CA GLN A 158 3.68 -2.49 9.80
C GLN A 158 2.32 -1.79 9.74
N THR A 159 1.26 -2.48 9.30
CA THR A 159 -0.08 -1.90 9.20
C THR A 159 -0.75 -1.83 10.57
N SER A 160 -1.21 -0.64 10.95
CA SER A 160 -2.04 -0.46 12.16
C SER A 160 -3.43 -1.08 11.97
N LEU A 161 -3.83 -1.98 12.87
CA LEU A 161 -5.10 -2.68 12.78
C LEU A 161 -6.16 -2.05 13.69
N PRO A 162 -7.34 -1.67 13.16
CA PRO A 162 -8.44 -1.23 13.98
C PRO A 162 -9.00 -2.39 14.82
N SER A 163 -9.69 -2.07 15.92
CA SER A 163 -10.33 -3.07 16.77
C SER A 163 -11.34 -3.92 15.98
N GLY A 164 -11.39 -5.22 16.29
CA GLY A 164 -12.27 -6.18 15.62
C GLY A 164 -11.75 -6.72 14.29
N VAL A 165 -10.48 -6.48 13.96
CA VAL A 165 -9.78 -7.15 12.86
C VAL A 165 -9.08 -8.39 13.37
N LEU A 166 -9.20 -9.49 12.63
CA LEU A 166 -8.34 -10.67 12.83
C LEU A 166 -7.38 -10.77 11.65
N ALA A 167 -6.10 -11.01 11.93
CA ALA A 167 -5.09 -11.21 10.90
C ALA A 167 -4.35 -12.52 11.13
N TRP A 168 -4.07 -13.22 10.03
CA TRP A 168 -3.33 -14.48 10.03
C TRP A 168 -2.20 -14.44 8.99
N THR A 169 -1.03 -14.93 9.40
CA THR A 169 0.13 -15.11 8.54
C THR A 169 0.89 -16.36 8.95
N GLN A 170 1.60 -16.99 8.01
CA GLN A 170 2.35 -18.22 8.25
C GLN A 170 3.85 -17.95 8.50
N ALA A 171 4.17 -16.98 9.35
CA ALA A 171 5.55 -16.47 9.50
C ALA A 171 6.61 -17.52 9.89
N VAL A 172 6.21 -18.61 10.58
CA VAL A 172 7.15 -19.64 11.04
C VAL A 172 7.49 -20.65 9.95
N TYR A 173 6.48 -21.20 9.27
CA TYR A 173 6.71 -22.23 8.24
C TYR A 173 7.07 -21.62 6.87
N GLY A 174 6.54 -20.44 6.56
CA GLY A 174 6.96 -19.65 5.39
C GLY A 174 6.71 -20.30 4.04
N SER A 175 5.66 -21.12 3.90
CA SER A 175 5.36 -21.78 2.62
C SER A 175 4.57 -20.87 1.70
N VAL A 176 5.23 -20.37 0.66
CA VAL A 176 4.58 -19.63 -0.43
C VAL A 176 3.42 -20.44 -1.05
N GLY A 177 2.30 -19.78 -1.29
CA GLY A 177 1.06 -20.38 -1.80
C GLY A 177 0.07 -20.82 -0.72
N CYS A 178 0.49 -20.87 0.55
CA CYS A 178 -0.39 -21.30 1.64
C CYS A 178 -1.56 -20.30 1.86
N ALA A 179 -1.30 -19.00 1.71
CA ALA A 179 -2.27 -17.96 2.02
C ALA A 179 -3.55 -18.07 1.19
N THR A 180 -3.44 -18.44 -0.10
CA THR A 180 -4.62 -18.59 -0.98
C THR A 180 -5.55 -19.70 -0.48
N GLY A 181 -5.01 -20.86 -0.12
CA GLY A 181 -5.79 -21.97 0.43
C GLY A 181 -6.37 -21.66 1.80
N ALA A 182 -5.55 -21.04 2.66
CA ALA A 182 -5.99 -20.59 3.98
C ALA A 182 -7.13 -19.57 3.89
N ALA A 183 -7.02 -18.59 3.00
CA ALA A 183 -8.07 -17.60 2.73
C ALA A 183 -9.36 -18.25 2.24
N ALA A 184 -9.24 -19.24 1.35
CA ALA A 184 -10.41 -19.95 0.84
C ALA A 184 -11.17 -20.67 1.97
N GLY A 185 -10.47 -21.44 2.82
CA GLY A 185 -11.08 -22.09 3.99
C GLY A 185 -11.60 -21.10 5.04
N ALA A 186 -10.82 -20.06 5.33
CA ALA A 186 -11.18 -19.01 6.28
C ALA A 186 -12.44 -18.25 5.83
N SER A 187 -12.66 -18.08 4.53
CA SER A 187 -13.86 -17.43 4.02
C SER A 187 -15.13 -18.25 4.28
N VAL A 188 -15.05 -19.58 4.22
CA VAL A 188 -16.17 -20.49 4.51
C VAL A 188 -16.52 -20.39 5.99
N ALA A 189 -15.52 -20.52 6.86
CA ALA A 189 -15.71 -20.36 8.30
C ALA A 189 -16.23 -18.97 8.68
N ALA A 190 -15.72 -17.91 8.04
CA ALA A 190 -16.18 -16.55 8.26
C ALA A 190 -17.66 -16.34 7.93
N LYS A 191 -18.15 -16.95 6.83
CA LYS A 191 -19.58 -16.95 6.48
C LYS A 191 -20.43 -17.65 7.55
N GLU A 192 -19.97 -18.79 8.06
CA GLU A 192 -20.69 -19.55 9.10
C GLU A 192 -20.75 -18.81 10.44
N MET A 193 -19.65 -18.14 10.82
CA MET A 193 -19.58 -17.40 12.08
C MET A 193 -20.40 -16.10 12.04
N GLY A 194 -20.53 -15.47 10.87
CA GLY A 194 -21.29 -14.22 10.70
C GLY A 194 -20.70 -12.99 11.42
N ILE A 195 -19.52 -13.11 12.03
CA ILE A 195 -18.86 -12.00 12.77
C ILE A 195 -17.89 -11.19 11.91
N TYR A 196 -17.42 -11.76 10.78
CA TYR A 196 -16.53 -11.09 9.84
C TYR A 196 -17.32 -10.56 8.66
N LYS A 197 -17.04 -9.31 8.26
CA LYS A 197 -17.75 -8.60 7.19
C LYS A 197 -17.05 -8.75 5.84
N ARG A 198 -15.74 -8.98 5.85
CA ARG A 198 -14.90 -9.05 4.65
C ARG A 198 -13.66 -9.91 4.94
N LEU A 199 -13.32 -10.78 3.99
CA LEU A 199 -12.01 -11.42 3.95
C LEU A 199 -11.10 -10.67 2.97
N VAL A 200 -9.86 -10.39 3.38
CA VAL A 200 -8.83 -9.75 2.55
C VAL A 200 -7.64 -10.69 2.45
N LEU A 201 -7.34 -11.15 1.23
CA LEU A 201 -6.13 -11.90 0.92
C LEU A 201 -5.08 -10.96 0.32
N ILE A 202 -3.91 -10.88 0.94
CA ILE A 202 -2.74 -10.15 0.43
C ILE A 202 -1.71 -11.19 -0.01
N THR A 203 -1.58 -11.40 -1.32
CA THR A 203 -0.70 -12.42 -1.89
C THR A 203 0.06 -11.90 -3.11
N GLY A 204 1.33 -12.30 -3.24
CA GLY A 204 2.13 -12.02 -4.43
C GLY A 204 1.74 -12.95 -5.58
N GLU A 205 2.00 -12.53 -6.82
CA GLU A 205 1.63 -13.32 -8.01
C GLU A 205 2.29 -14.71 -8.04
N GLY A 206 3.56 -14.81 -7.64
CA GLY A 206 4.28 -16.08 -7.62
C GLY A 206 3.63 -17.08 -6.66
N SER A 207 3.34 -16.65 -5.44
CA SER A 207 2.61 -17.47 -4.46
C SER A 207 1.20 -17.83 -4.95
N LEU A 208 0.50 -16.89 -5.59
CA LEU A 208 -0.82 -17.13 -6.14
C LEU A 208 -0.79 -18.25 -7.21
N GLN A 209 0.21 -18.26 -8.09
CA GLN A 209 0.33 -19.27 -9.15
C GLN A 209 0.42 -20.71 -8.62
N LEU A 210 0.98 -20.92 -7.43
CA LEU A 210 1.11 -22.27 -6.83
C LEU A 210 -0.26 -22.86 -6.44
N THR A 211 -1.20 -22.01 -6.03
CA THR A 211 -2.43 -22.44 -5.36
C THR A 211 -3.69 -21.76 -5.85
N VAL A 212 -3.66 -21.09 -7.00
CA VAL A 212 -4.79 -20.35 -7.59
C VAL A 212 -6.05 -21.22 -7.72
N GLN A 213 -5.90 -22.53 -7.95
CA GLN A 213 -6.97 -23.52 -7.99
C GLN A 213 -7.81 -23.58 -6.71
N ALA A 214 -7.29 -23.14 -5.57
CA ALA A 214 -8.02 -23.09 -4.30
C ALA A 214 -9.24 -22.15 -4.37
N PHE A 215 -9.26 -21.15 -5.24
CA PHE A 215 -10.46 -20.33 -5.42
C PHE A 215 -11.66 -21.11 -5.97
N ALA A 216 -11.45 -22.30 -6.54
CA ALA A 216 -12.54 -23.14 -7.04
C ALA A 216 -13.51 -23.62 -5.93
N ILE A 217 -13.13 -23.54 -4.65
CA ILE A 217 -14.03 -23.89 -3.54
C ILE A 217 -14.89 -22.71 -3.06
N LEU A 218 -14.64 -21.49 -3.57
CA LEU A 218 -15.43 -20.30 -3.27
C LEU A 218 -16.67 -20.28 -4.17
N ASN A 219 -17.81 -20.66 -3.57
CA ASN A 219 -19.15 -20.50 -4.16
C ASN A 219 -19.86 -19.26 -3.60
#